data_AF-X1H5F1-F1
#
_entry.id   AF-X1H5F1-F1
#
_cell.length_a   1.000
_cell.length_b   1.000
_cell.length_c   1.000
_cell.angle_alpha   90.00
_cell.angle_beta   90.00
_cell.angle_gamma   90.00
#
_symmetry.space_group_name_H-M   'P 1'
#
loop_
_entity.id
_entity.type
_entity.pdbx_description
1 polymer ?
#
loop_
_entity_poly.entity_id
_entity_poly.type
_entity_poly.pdbx_seq_one_letter_code
_entity_poly.pdbx_strand_id
1 'polypeptide(L)'
;VRELDSGRRGNAQPASNYDDDKKLRVVGAEKNIHLFLNTHVNKVVTWGNHILAVTATDIKTGRRLRFSAPLFADCTGDGTIGYLAGADYRMGREGKEQTGESLAPEKADKMTMGASVQWYSVDTGKASAFADCPWALQFSEQSCQHATRGDWNWEAGLHRDQIKEFEYIRDLSFRAIYGNWAFQKNKTKDKAKYTNRKLEWVAYIGGKRESRRLLGDVILQQQDIQKKREFPDAFVTTTWTIDLHYPDPKNTRFFPGEEFRSIAKFT
;
A
#
# COMPACT_ATOMS: atom_id res chain seq x y z
N VAL A 1 -17.95 5.39 8.26
CA VAL A 1 -19.26 4.92 7.75
C VAL A 1 -19.53 3.55 8.39
N ARG A 2 -20.39 3.48 9.41
CA ARG A 2 -20.64 2.23 10.17
C ARG A 2 -21.26 1.14 9.28
N GLU A 3 -21.98 1.58 8.26
CA GLU A 3 -22.67 0.80 7.25
C GLU A 3 -21.71 -0.02 6.38
N LEU A 4 -20.44 0.39 6.28
CA LEU A 4 -19.40 -0.30 5.51
C LEU A 4 -18.35 -0.98 6.39
N ASP A 5 -18.32 -0.66 7.69
CA ASP A 5 -17.36 -1.23 8.63
C ASP A 5 -17.75 -2.68 8.98
N SER A 6 -16.81 -3.62 8.85
CA SER A 6 -17.02 -5.01 9.26
C SER A 6 -16.91 -5.18 10.78
N GLY A 7 -16.35 -4.19 11.49
CA GLY A 7 -16.00 -4.25 12.91
C GLY A 7 -14.82 -5.19 13.19
N ARG A 8 -14.34 -5.92 12.19
CA ARG A 8 -13.22 -6.85 12.28
C ARG A 8 -11.92 -6.10 12.05
N ARG A 9 -10.87 -6.48 12.77
CA ARG A 9 -9.55 -5.83 12.68
C ARG A 9 -8.45 -6.84 12.37
N GLY A 10 -7.28 -6.32 12.01
CA GLY A 10 -6.07 -7.09 11.81
C GLY A 10 -5.60 -7.16 10.36
N ASN A 11 -4.29 -7.23 10.19
CA ASN A 11 -3.62 -7.38 8.90
C ASN A 11 -3.49 -8.86 8.51
N ALA A 12 -3.35 -9.12 7.21
CA ALA A 12 -3.17 -10.47 6.65
C ALA A 12 -4.21 -11.48 7.14
N GLN A 13 -5.49 -11.10 7.09
CA GLN A 13 -6.61 -11.97 7.47
C GLN A 13 -7.22 -12.66 6.25
N PRO A 14 -8.00 -13.76 6.45
CA PRO A 14 -8.78 -14.38 5.39
C PRO A 14 -9.78 -13.41 4.75
N ALA A 15 -10.21 -13.69 3.52
CA ALA A 15 -11.13 -12.84 2.75
C ALA A 15 -12.41 -12.48 3.52
N SER A 16 -12.95 -13.43 4.29
CA SER A 16 -14.15 -13.21 5.12
C SER A 16 -13.99 -12.07 6.12
N ASN A 17 -12.78 -11.71 6.55
CA ASN A 17 -12.54 -10.64 7.50
C ASN A 17 -12.84 -9.23 6.94
N TYR A 18 -12.70 -9.05 5.63
CA TYR A 18 -12.87 -7.74 4.98
C TYR A 18 -14.32 -7.45 4.59
N ASP A 19 -15.18 -8.48 4.51
CA ASP A 19 -16.63 -8.34 4.25
C ASP A 19 -16.93 -7.53 2.97
N ASP A 20 -16.25 -7.85 1.88
CA ASP A 20 -16.40 -7.14 0.61
C ASP A 20 -17.81 -7.27 0.03
N ASP A 21 -18.48 -8.40 0.26
CA ASP A 21 -19.87 -8.60 -0.15
C ASP A 21 -20.83 -7.61 0.51
N LYS A 22 -20.60 -7.24 1.78
CA LYS A 22 -21.39 -6.20 2.44
C LYS A 22 -21.21 -4.86 1.74
N LYS A 23 -19.97 -4.48 1.42
CA LYS A 23 -19.68 -3.23 0.69
C LYS A 23 -20.35 -3.22 -0.68
N LEU A 24 -20.27 -4.32 -1.42
CA LEU A 24 -20.91 -4.49 -2.72
C LEU A 24 -22.43 -4.37 -2.64
N ARG A 25 -23.07 -4.98 -1.62
CA ARG A 25 -24.51 -4.86 -1.41
C ARG A 25 -24.95 -3.42 -1.12
N VAL A 26 -24.21 -2.70 -0.27
CA VAL A 26 -24.50 -1.29 0.03
C VAL A 26 -24.41 -0.45 -1.24
N VAL A 27 -23.30 -0.54 -1.99
CA VAL A 27 -23.13 0.23 -3.23
C VAL A 27 -24.17 -0.16 -4.30
N GLY A 28 -24.47 -1.46 -4.43
CA GLY A 28 -25.44 -1.95 -5.41
C GLY A 28 -26.90 -1.60 -5.09
N ALA A 29 -27.22 -1.24 -3.85
CA ALA A 29 -28.54 -0.78 -3.46
C ALA A 29 -28.79 0.71 -3.81
N GLU A 30 -27.73 1.48 -4.08
CA GLU A 30 -27.81 2.90 -4.37
C GLU A 30 -28.21 3.15 -5.84
N LYS A 31 -29.43 3.64 -6.06
CA LYS A 31 -30.03 3.81 -7.40
C LYS A 31 -29.24 4.74 -8.34
N ASN A 32 -28.47 5.66 -7.78
CA ASN A 32 -27.71 6.66 -8.54
C ASN A 32 -26.24 6.26 -8.75
N ILE A 33 -25.81 5.10 -8.23
CA ILE A 33 -24.44 4.61 -8.40
C ILE A 33 -24.42 3.51 -9.46
N HIS A 34 -23.54 3.68 -10.44
CA HIS A 34 -23.20 2.64 -11.40
C HIS A 34 -21.78 2.15 -11.09
N LEU A 35 -21.67 0.90 -10.65
CA LEU A 35 -20.40 0.31 -10.23
C LEU A 35 -19.75 -0.47 -11.39
N PHE A 36 -18.51 -0.10 -11.73
CA PHE A 36 -17.70 -0.77 -12.75
C PHE A 36 -16.45 -1.39 -12.09
N LEU A 37 -16.54 -2.64 -11.64
CA LEU A 37 -15.40 -3.36 -11.10
C LEU A 37 -14.41 -3.75 -12.20
N ASN A 38 -13.15 -4.03 -11.83
CA ASN A 38 -12.08 -4.45 -12.75
C ASN A 38 -11.81 -3.44 -13.89
N THR A 39 -12.22 -2.19 -13.72
CA THR A 39 -12.19 -1.17 -14.77
C THR A 39 -11.12 -0.13 -14.44
N HIS A 40 -9.95 -0.22 -15.09
CA HIS A 40 -8.80 0.62 -14.81
C HIS A 40 -8.73 1.81 -15.77
N VAL A 41 -8.87 3.04 -15.25
CA VAL A 41 -8.75 4.28 -16.02
C VAL A 41 -7.29 4.51 -16.41
N ASN A 42 -7.02 4.68 -17.71
CA ASN A 42 -5.65 4.81 -18.22
C ASN A 42 -5.47 5.91 -19.27
N LYS A 43 -6.52 6.65 -19.61
CA LYS A 43 -6.45 7.80 -20.53
C LYS A 43 -7.45 8.87 -20.12
N VAL A 44 -7.04 10.12 -20.24
CA VAL A 44 -7.88 11.30 -20.03
C VAL A 44 -7.89 12.14 -21.31
N VAL A 45 -9.03 12.75 -21.62
CA VAL A 45 -9.19 13.71 -22.71
C VAL A 45 -9.59 15.05 -22.10
N THR A 46 -8.83 16.10 -22.39
CA THR A 46 -9.03 17.44 -21.87
C THR A 46 -9.31 18.45 -22.99
N TRP A 47 -9.92 19.57 -22.62
CA TRP A 47 -10.02 20.78 -23.43
C TRP A 47 -9.80 21.99 -22.52
N GLY A 48 -8.69 22.70 -22.73
CA GLY A 48 -8.20 23.68 -21.76
C GLY A 48 -8.03 23.02 -20.38
N ASN A 49 -8.63 23.63 -19.36
CA ASN A 49 -8.57 23.15 -17.98
C ASN A 49 -9.74 22.22 -17.60
N HIS A 50 -10.48 21.69 -18.58
CA HIS A 50 -11.63 20.80 -18.35
C HIS A 50 -11.34 19.38 -18.83
N ILE A 51 -11.64 18.40 -17.98
CA ILE A 51 -11.69 16.99 -18.40
C ILE A 51 -13.01 16.75 -19.13
N LEU A 52 -12.95 16.29 -20.38
CA LEU A 52 -14.12 15.94 -21.18
C LEU A 52 -14.54 14.48 -20.98
N ALA A 53 -13.55 13.58 -20.89
CA ALA A 53 -13.80 12.16 -20.74
C ALA A 53 -12.58 11.41 -20.20
N VAL A 54 -12.84 10.27 -19.57
CA VAL A 54 -11.83 9.26 -19.25
C VAL A 54 -12.09 7.99 -20.04
N THR A 55 -11.02 7.28 -20.40
CA THR A 55 -11.11 5.92 -20.95
C THR A 55 -10.55 4.93 -19.94
N ALA A 56 -11.31 3.88 -19.68
CA ALA A 56 -10.90 2.78 -18.84
C ALA A 56 -10.86 1.47 -19.63
N THR A 57 -10.01 0.56 -19.19
CA THR A 57 -9.89 -0.79 -19.71
C THR A 57 -10.34 -1.78 -18.65
N ASP A 58 -11.26 -2.67 -19.00
CA ASP A 58 -11.57 -3.84 -18.19
C ASP A 58 -10.36 -4.78 -18.19
N ILE A 59 -9.77 -5.03 -17.02
CA ILE A 59 -8.50 -5.77 -16.90
C ILE A 59 -8.65 -7.28 -17.12
N LYS A 60 -9.88 -7.79 -17.21
CA LYS A 60 -10.14 -9.22 -17.48
C LYS A 60 -10.37 -9.48 -18.97
N THR A 61 -11.02 -8.55 -19.66
CA THR A 61 -11.48 -8.72 -21.04
C THR A 61 -10.75 -7.84 -22.05
N GLY A 62 -10.04 -6.80 -21.60
CA GLY A 62 -9.42 -5.79 -22.45
C GLY A 62 -10.42 -4.81 -23.08
N ARG A 63 -11.73 -4.94 -22.82
CA ARG A 63 -12.75 -4.03 -23.34
C ARG A 63 -12.48 -2.61 -22.85
N ARG A 64 -12.57 -1.63 -23.77
CA ARG A 64 -12.41 -0.22 -23.46
C ARG A 64 -13.77 0.45 -23.30
N LEU A 65 -13.89 1.27 -22.25
CA LEU A 65 -15.08 2.04 -21.91
C LEU A 65 -14.70 3.52 -21.85
N ARG A 66 -15.56 4.39 -22.36
CA ARG A 66 -15.38 5.84 -22.28
C ARG A 66 -16.48 6.43 -21.43
N PHE A 67 -16.09 7.26 -20.46
CA PHE A 67 -17.00 7.94 -19.56
C PHE A 67 -16.83 9.46 -19.71
N SER A 68 -17.94 10.16 -19.91
CA SER A 68 -18.00 11.62 -19.94
C SER A 68 -18.87 12.09 -18.80
N ALA A 69 -18.46 13.15 -18.11
CA ALA A 69 -19.16 13.73 -16.98
C ALA A 69 -18.77 15.20 -16.84
N PRO A 70 -19.62 16.05 -16.21
CA PRO A 70 -19.26 17.43 -15.92
C PRO A 70 -18.17 17.55 -14.84
N LEU A 71 -18.04 16.55 -13.98
CA LEU A 71 -17.09 16.51 -12.86
C LEU A 71 -16.45 15.12 -12.74
N PHE A 72 -15.20 15.09 -12.29
CA PHE A 72 -14.43 13.88 -12.01
C PHE A 72 -13.78 14.02 -10.64
N ALA A 73 -13.83 12.97 -9.83
CA ALA A 73 -13.07 12.86 -8.59
C ALA A 73 -11.97 11.81 -8.78
N ASP A 74 -10.70 12.21 -8.64
CA ASP A 74 -9.59 11.26 -8.71
C ASP A 74 -9.37 10.60 -7.35
N CYS A 75 -9.90 9.39 -7.22
CA CYS A 75 -9.69 8.53 -6.05
C CYS A 75 -8.86 7.28 -6.40
N THR A 76 -7.94 7.39 -7.38
CA THR A 76 -7.15 6.25 -7.87
C THR A 76 -6.02 5.82 -6.93
N GLY A 77 -5.79 6.56 -5.84
CA GLY A 77 -4.66 6.38 -4.92
C GLY A 77 -3.34 6.90 -5.50
N ASP A 78 -3.13 6.73 -6.81
CA ASP A 78 -1.94 7.21 -7.52
C ASP A 78 -2.09 8.61 -8.13
N GLY A 79 -3.23 9.28 -8.01
CA GLY A 79 -3.49 10.55 -8.70
C GLY A 79 -3.42 10.43 -10.23
N THR A 80 -3.81 9.26 -10.78
CA THR A 80 -3.64 8.92 -12.20
C THR A 80 -4.44 9.81 -13.12
N ILE A 81 -5.68 10.14 -12.78
CA ILE A 81 -6.53 11.00 -13.63
C ILE A 81 -5.98 12.42 -13.62
N GLY A 82 -5.66 12.98 -12.44
CA GLY A 82 -5.09 14.31 -12.30
C GLY A 82 -3.77 14.45 -13.07
N TYR A 83 -2.85 13.48 -12.91
CA TYR A 83 -1.60 13.46 -13.66
C TYR A 83 -1.83 13.41 -15.17
N LEU A 84 -2.70 12.51 -15.65
CA LEU A 84 -2.99 12.39 -17.08
C LEU A 84 -3.73 13.62 -17.65
N ALA A 85 -4.42 14.38 -16.80
CA ALA A 85 -5.03 15.66 -17.15
C ALA A 85 -4.02 16.83 -17.18
N GLY A 86 -2.79 16.62 -16.71
CA GLY A 86 -1.74 17.65 -16.64
C GLY A 86 -1.74 18.46 -15.33
N ALA A 87 -2.37 17.97 -14.27
CA ALA A 87 -2.31 18.63 -12.97
C ALA A 87 -0.91 18.55 -12.34
N ASP A 88 -0.56 19.60 -11.59
CA ASP A 88 0.67 19.61 -10.79
C ASP A 88 0.59 18.57 -9.67
N TYR A 89 1.74 17.96 -9.36
CA TYR A 89 1.86 16.97 -8.30
C TYR A 89 3.25 17.00 -7.66
N ARG A 90 3.34 16.49 -6.43
CA ARG A 90 4.59 16.16 -5.75
C ARG A 90 4.66 14.66 -5.45
N MET A 91 5.86 14.15 -5.24
CA MET A 91 6.11 12.78 -4.82
C MET A 91 7.42 12.72 -4.02
N GLY A 92 7.42 11.92 -2.95
CA GLY A 92 8.53 11.87 -2.00
C GLY A 92 8.27 12.77 -0.79
N ARG A 93 9.32 13.32 -0.19
CA ARG A 93 9.24 14.19 0.99
C ARG A 93 9.84 15.56 0.71
N GLU A 94 9.10 16.58 1.07
CA GLU A 94 9.55 17.96 1.08
C GLU A 94 10.58 18.20 2.19
N GLY A 95 11.46 19.18 2.01
CA GLY A 95 12.46 19.55 3.02
C GLY A 95 11.90 20.48 4.09
N LYS A 96 12.52 20.50 5.27
CA LYS A 96 12.11 21.39 6.39
C LYS A 96 11.99 22.86 6.00
N GLU A 97 12.89 23.38 5.16
CA GLU A 97 12.83 24.77 4.70
C GLU A 97 11.56 25.09 3.89
N GLN A 98 10.96 24.08 3.25
CA GLN A 98 9.77 24.24 2.42
C GLN A 98 8.47 24.24 3.23
N THR A 99 8.40 23.45 4.31
CA THR A 99 7.15 23.19 5.05
C THR A 99 7.18 23.62 6.51
N GLY A 100 8.37 23.84 7.09
CA GLY A 100 8.54 24.09 8.52
C GLY A 100 8.10 22.92 9.42
N GLU A 101 7.96 21.72 8.87
CA GLU A 101 7.52 20.54 9.61
C GLU A 101 8.68 19.90 10.37
N SER A 102 8.47 19.57 11.65
CA SER A 102 9.55 18.98 12.46
C SER A 102 9.91 17.55 12.05
N LEU A 103 9.00 16.85 11.36
CA LEU A 103 9.21 15.49 10.83
C LEU A 103 9.77 15.46 9.40
N ALA A 104 9.79 16.58 8.68
CA ALA A 104 10.37 16.65 7.35
C ALA A 104 11.88 16.38 7.38
N PRO A 105 12.47 15.78 6.33
CA PRO A 105 13.92 15.69 6.18
C PRO A 105 14.55 17.08 6.01
N GLU A 106 15.84 17.22 6.33
CA GLU A 106 16.56 18.48 6.12
C GLU A 106 16.55 18.93 4.66
N LYS A 107 16.72 17.97 3.74
CA LYS A 107 16.62 18.18 2.30
C LYS A 107 15.51 17.30 1.74
N ALA A 108 14.79 17.82 0.76
CA ALA A 108 13.79 17.04 0.04
C ALA A 108 14.43 15.78 -0.59
N ASP A 109 13.69 14.69 -0.57
CA ASP A 109 14.11 13.43 -1.19
C ASP A 109 12.93 12.65 -1.77
N LYS A 110 13.23 11.52 -2.41
CA LYS A 110 12.23 10.70 -3.11
C LYS A 110 11.67 9.56 -2.26
N MET A 111 11.99 9.51 -0.97
CA MET A 111 11.49 8.42 -0.13
C MET A 111 9.96 8.54 0.03
N THR A 112 9.28 7.42 -0.04
CA THR A 112 7.84 7.27 0.19
C THR A 112 7.61 6.17 1.22
N MET A 113 6.40 6.07 1.76
CA MET A 113 5.98 4.88 2.48
C MET A 113 6.01 3.66 1.57
N GLY A 114 6.50 2.54 2.09
CA GLY A 114 6.69 1.33 1.33
C GLY A 114 5.37 0.63 0.98
N ALA A 115 5.43 -0.23 -0.02
CA ALA A 115 4.29 -1.07 -0.39
C ALA A 115 4.29 -2.37 0.41
N SER A 116 3.09 -2.85 0.74
CA SER A 116 2.91 -4.10 1.47
C SER A 116 2.48 -5.24 0.54
N VAL A 117 3.08 -6.42 0.72
CA VAL A 117 2.51 -7.68 0.26
C VAL A 117 2.11 -8.49 1.48
N GLN A 118 0.81 -8.59 1.73
CA GLN A 118 0.29 -9.32 2.89
C GLN A 118 0.42 -10.82 2.66
N TRP A 119 0.68 -11.56 3.74
CA TRP A 119 0.81 -13.01 3.70
C TRP A 119 0.48 -13.64 5.04
N TYR A 120 0.06 -14.89 5.07
CA TYR A 120 -0.06 -15.64 6.32
C TYR A 120 0.17 -17.13 6.12
N SER A 121 0.54 -17.77 7.21
CA SER A 121 0.58 -19.23 7.34
C SER A 121 -0.55 -19.70 8.25
N VAL A 122 -0.93 -20.96 8.10
CA VAL A 122 -1.90 -21.64 8.97
C VAL A 122 -1.24 -22.82 9.66
N ASP A 123 -1.64 -23.11 10.89
CA ASP A 123 -1.29 -24.37 11.54
C ASP A 123 -2.27 -25.45 11.05
N THR A 124 -1.73 -26.53 10.49
CA THR A 124 -2.53 -27.64 9.95
C THR A 124 -2.58 -28.84 10.90
N GLY A 125 -1.88 -28.78 12.04
CA GLY A 125 -1.71 -29.90 12.96
C GLY A 125 -0.86 -31.06 12.42
N LYS A 126 -0.38 -30.96 11.18
CA LYS A 126 0.41 -32.01 10.50
C LYS A 126 1.69 -31.41 9.94
N ALA A 127 2.77 -32.17 10.02
CA ALA A 127 4.04 -31.76 9.45
C ALA A 127 3.90 -31.47 7.95
N SER A 128 4.42 -30.33 7.50
CA SER A 128 4.45 -29.95 6.09
C SER A 128 5.87 -29.57 5.64
N ALA A 129 6.21 -29.90 4.41
CA ALA A 129 7.48 -29.51 3.81
C ALA A 129 7.35 -28.15 3.09
N PHE A 130 8.49 -27.49 2.85
CA PHE A 130 8.56 -26.30 2.01
C PHE A 130 9.86 -26.33 1.20
N ALA A 131 9.79 -26.02 -0.09
CA ALA A 131 10.96 -26.04 -0.96
C ALA A 131 11.93 -24.90 -0.63
N ASP A 132 13.22 -25.16 -0.78
CA ASP A 132 14.23 -24.09 -0.75
C ASP A 132 14.01 -23.13 -1.93
N CYS A 133 14.24 -21.84 -1.69
CA CYS A 133 14.00 -20.77 -2.66
C CYS A 133 15.32 -20.05 -2.99
N PRO A 134 16.17 -20.56 -3.91
CA PRO A 134 17.45 -19.95 -4.24
C PRO A 134 17.31 -18.58 -4.95
N TRP A 135 16.16 -18.33 -5.58
CA TRP A 135 15.83 -17.05 -6.22
C TRP A 135 15.40 -15.96 -5.22
N ALA A 136 15.08 -16.34 -3.98
CA ALA A 136 14.58 -15.45 -2.95
C ALA A 136 15.73 -14.78 -2.17
N LEU A 137 15.39 -13.83 -1.28
CA LEU A 137 16.39 -13.30 -0.35
C LEU A 137 16.87 -14.42 0.57
N GLN A 138 18.17 -14.48 0.83
CA GLN A 138 18.77 -15.50 1.68
C GLN A 138 18.89 -14.99 3.11
N PHE A 139 18.61 -15.87 4.07
CA PHE A 139 18.51 -15.53 5.49
C PHE A 139 19.53 -16.31 6.33
N SER A 140 19.86 -15.73 7.48
CA SER A 140 20.62 -16.36 8.56
C SER A 140 19.81 -16.27 9.85
N GLU A 141 20.30 -16.87 10.94
CA GLU A 141 19.65 -16.72 12.25
C GLU A 141 19.56 -15.26 12.72
N GLN A 142 20.47 -14.40 12.25
CA GLN A 142 20.50 -13.00 12.65
C GLN A 142 19.51 -12.14 11.85
N SER A 143 19.26 -12.50 10.58
CA SER A 143 18.38 -11.75 9.67
C SER A 143 16.97 -12.32 9.57
N CYS A 144 16.75 -13.56 10.02
CA CYS A 144 15.45 -14.23 10.06
C CYS A 144 14.39 -13.37 10.76
N GLN A 145 13.23 -13.23 10.12
CA GLN A 145 12.04 -12.65 10.73
C GLN A 145 11.18 -13.78 11.26
N HIS A 146 11.22 -14.02 12.57
CA HIS A 146 10.39 -15.03 13.24
C HIS A 146 8.91 -14.64 13.20
N ALA A 147 8.25 -14.95 12.10
CA ALA A 147 6.91 -14.50 11.77
C ALA A 147 6.09 -15.60 11.10
N THR A 148 4.81 -15.64 11.41
CA THR A 148 3.83 -16.56 10.81
C THR A 148 2.86 -15.85 9.87
N ARG A 149 2.94 -14.51 9.77
CA ARG A 149 2.17 -13.65 8.88
C ARG A 149 2.86 -12.30 8.68
N GLY A 150 2.43 -11.60 7.63
CA GLY A 150 2.66 -10.18 7.43
C GLY A 150 1.88 -9.33 8.43
N ASP A 151 2.34 -8.11 8.62
CA ASP A 151 1.72 -7.10 9.46
C ASP A 151 2.11 -5.71 8.93
N TRP A 152 1.68 -4.64 9.61
CA TRP A 152 1.84 -3.24 9.19
C TRP A 152 3.27 -2.83 8.83
N ASN A 153 4.28 -3.51 9.36
CA ASN A 153 5.69 -3.22 9.11
C ASN A 153 6.32 -4.06 7.99
N TRP A 154 5.56 -4.88 7.25
CA TRP A 154 6.06 -5.64 6.10
C TRP A 154 5.95 -4.79 4.82
N GLU A 155 6.88 -3.86 4.68
CA GLU A 155 6.85 -2.85 3.62
C GLU A 155 8.18 -2.77 2.89
N ALA A 156 8.12 -2.72 1.56
CA ALA A 156 9.29 -2.68 0.70
C ALA A 156 9.28 -1.45 -0.22
N GLY A 157 10.47 -1.10 -0.73
CA GLY A 157 10.61 -0.10 -1.78
C GLY A 157 10.49 1.36 -1.33
N LEU A 158 10.77 1.66 -0.05
CA LEU A 158 10.64 3.01 0.50
C LEU A 158 11.47 4.05 -0.27
N HIS A 159 12.59 3.64 -0.87
CA HIS A 159 13.47 4.49 -1.69
C HIS A 159 13.29 4.30 -3.20
N ARG A 160 12.24 3.59 -3.64
CA ARG A 160 11.98 3.30 -5.05
C ARG A 160 10.75 4.05 -5.55
N ASP A 161 10.66 4.23 -6.86
CA ASP A 161 9.49 4.85 -7.49
C ASP A 161 8.30 3.88 -7.39
N GLN A 162 7.37 4.18 -6.48
CA GLN A 162 6.18 3.38 -6.21
C GLN A 162 5.22 3.26 -7.40
N ILE A 163 5.43 3.98 -8.51
CA ILE A 163 4.63 3.85 -9.73
C ILE A 163 5.40 3.06 -10.79
N LYS A 164 6.63 3.50 -11.11
CA LYS A 164 7.41 2.94 -12.22
C LYS A 164 8.07 1.60 -11.89
N GLU A 165 8.45 1.40 -10.64
CA GLU A 165 9.16 0.20 -10.17
C GLU A 165 8.25 -0.74 -9.37
N PHE A 166 6.93 -0.56 -9.43
CA PHE A 166 6.01 -1.24 -8.52
C PHE A 166 6.05 -2.77 -8.61
N GLU A 167 6.20 -3.32 -9.82
CA GLU A 167 6.35 -4.76 -10.01
C GLU A 167 7.62 -5.29 -9.33
N TYR A 168 8.74 -4.56 -9.44
CA TYR A 168 9.97 -4.91 -8.72
C TYR A 168 9.77 -4.84 -7.21
N ILE A 169 9.10 -3.80 -6.70
CA ILE A 169 8.82 -3.63 -5.26
C ILE A 169 7.96 -4.80 -4.74
N ARG A 170 6.95 -5.23 -5.50
CA ARG A 170 6.15 -6.42 -5.17
C ARG A 170 7.01 -7.67 -5.17
N ASP A 171 7.84 -7.86 -6.19
CA ASP A 171 8.65 -9.07 -6.34
C ASP A 171 9.77 -9.15 -5.30
N LEU A 172 10.32 -8.01 -4.87
CA LEU A 172 11.20 -7.92 -3.70
C LEU A 172 10.48 -8.42 -2.44
N SER A 173 9.22 -8.02 -2.26
CA SER A 173 8.41 -8.53 -1.15
C SER A 173 8.20 -10.04 -1.24
N PHE A 174 7.98 -10.60 -2.44
CA PHE A 174 7.94 -12.06 -2.62
C PHE A 174 9.27 -12.70 -2.23
N ARG A 175 10.39 -12.19 -2.73
CA ARG A 175 11.73 -12.70 -2.40
C ARG A 175 11.97 -12.66 -0.88
N ALA A 176 11.51 -11.63 -0.19
CA ALA A 176 11.61 -11.57 1.28
C ALA A 176 10.71 -12.62 1.97
N ILE A 177 9.44 -12.72 1.59
CA ILE A 177 8.46 -13.61 2.22
C ILE A 177 8.84 -15.09 2.01
N TYR A 178 9.08 -15.48 0.76
CA TYR A 178 9.42 -16.86 0.42
C TYR A 178 10.78 -17.27 0.96
N GLY A 179 11.77 -16.37 0.90
CA GLY A 179 13.11 -16.61 1.47
C GLY A 179 13.06 -16.80 2.98
N ASN A 180 12.36 -15.90 3.68
CA ASN A 180 12.22 -15.98 5.12
C ASN A 180 11.43 -17.22 5.55
N TRP A 181 10.36 -17.56 4.83
CA TRP A 181 9.56 -18.76 5.11
C TRP A 181 10.36 -20.05 4.88
N ALA A 182 11.12 -20.15 3.78
CA ALA A 182 11.99 -21.29 3.52
C ALA A 182 13.06 -21.45 4.63
N PHE A 183 13.68 -20.35 5.08
CA PHE A 183 14.63 -20.40 6.18
C PHE A 183 13.98 -20.86 7.50
N GLN A 184 12.80 -20.32 7.85
CA GLN A 184 12.05 -20.72 9.04
C GLN A 184 11.63 -22.19 9.02
N LYS A 185 11.25 -22.72 7.86
CA LYS A 185 10.84 -24.13 7.72
C LYS A 185 12.02 -25.09 7.76
N ASN A 186 13.15 -24.72 7.13
CA ASN A 186 14.18 -25.69 6.80
C ASN A 186 15.46 -25.54 7.62
N LYS A 187 15.83 -24.31 8.01
CA LYS A 187 17.21 -23.98 8.40
C LYS A 187 17.36 -23.35 9.79
N THR A 188 16.36 -22.61 10.29
CA THR A 188 16.48 -22.00 11.62
C THR A 188 16.53 -23.06 12.75
N LYS A 189 17.27 -22.76 13.82
CA LYS A 189 17.33 -23.55 15.06
C LYS A 189 15.93 -23.80 15.65
N ASP A 190 15.02 -22.87 15.44
CA ASP A 190 13.64 -22.92 15.92
C ASP A 190 12.65 -23.59 14.95
N LYS A 191 13.13 -24.34 13.93
CA LYS A 191 12.28 -24.87 12.84
C LYS A 191 11.12 -25.75 13.34
N ALA A 192 11.26 -26.36 14.52
CA ALA A 192 10.21 -27.12 15.17
C ALA A 192 8.90 -26.32 15.36
N LYS A 193 8.99 -25.00 15.59
CA LYS A 193 7.83 -24.10 15.72
C LYS A 193 7.02 -23.97 14.42
N TYR A 194 7.64 -24.29 13.29
CA TYR A 194 7.05 -24.12 11.96
C TYR A 194 6.71 -25.46 11.30
N THR A 195 7.01 -26.60 11.94
CA THR A 195 6.79 -27.95 11.39
C THR A 195 5.36 -28.14 10.88
N ASN A 196 4.36 -27.79 11.70
CA ASN A 196 2.94 -28.02 11.38
C ASN A 196 2.31 -26.88 10.57
N ARG A 197 3.07 -25.80 10.31
CA ARG A 197 2.56 -24.62 9.63
C ARG A 197 2.82 -24.69 8.13
N LYS A 198 1.82 -24.26 7.35
CA LYS A 198 1.86 -24.14 5.89
C LYS A 198 1.67 -22.66 5.50
N LEU A 199 2.46 -22.15 4.56
CA LEU A 199 2.21 -20.85 3.95
C LEU A 199 0.92 -20.97 3.13
N GLU A 200 -0.12 -20.25 3.55
CA GLU A 200 -1.47 -20.43 3.00
C GLU A 200 -1.77 -19.39 1.92
N TRP A 201 -1.37 -18.14 2.16
CA TRP A 201 -1.66 -17.06 1.25
C TRP A 201 -0.53 -16.03 1.21
N VAL A 202 -0.27 -15.54 0.01
CA VAL A 202 0.55 -14.36 -0.27
C VAL A 202 -0.24 -13.53 -1.26
N ALA A 203 -0.46 -12.26 -0.97
CA ALA A 203 -1.18 -11.33 -1.83
C ALA A 203 -0.42 -11.17 -3.16
N TYR A 204 -1.09 -11.40 -4.29
CA TYR A 204 -0.45 -11.23 -5.61
C TYR A 204 -0.51 -9.78 -6.13
N ILE A 205 -1.30 -8.92 -5.48
CA ILE A 205 -1.34 -7.47 -5.72
C ILE A 205 -0.74 -6.79 -4.49
N GLY A 206 0.29 -5.96 -4.71
CA GLY A 206 0.87 -5.13 -3.66
C GLY A 206 -0.07 -3.99 -3.26
N GLY A 207 -0.15 -3.71 -1.95
CA GLY A 207 -0.82 -2.55 -1.40
C GLY A 207 0.13 -1.36 -1.35
N LYS A 208 0.02 -0.46 -2.33
CA LYS A 208 0.77 0.80 -2.36
C LYS A 208 0.21 1.76 -1.31
N ARG A 209 1.10 2.41 -0.56
CA ARG A 209 0.72 3.38 0.48
C ARG A 209 0.84 4.82 0.04
N GLU A 210 1.84 5.14 -0.76
CA GLU A 210 2.15 6.52 -1.13
C GLU A 210 2.69 6.60 -2.56
N SER A 211 2.28 7.64 -3.28
CA SER A 211 2.86 8.01 -4.57
C SER A 211 2.64 9.50 -4.86
N ARG A 212 2.00 9.86 -5.98
CA ARG A 212 1.77 11.26 -6.36
C ARG A 212 0.70 11.87 -5.47
N ARG A 213 1.01 13.04 -4.92
CA ARG A 213 0.06 13.94 -4.25
C ARG A 213 -0.25 15.08 -5.23
N LEU A 214 -1.47 15.11 -5.75
CA LEU A 214 -1.94 16.22 -6.59
C LEU A 214 -1.94 17.51 -5.76
N LEU A 215 -1.52 18.61 -6.39
CA LEU A 215 -1.49 19.91 -5.73
C LEU A 215 -2.82 20.64 -5.94
N GLY A 216 -3.27 21.33 -4.90
CA GLY A 216 -4.41 22.23 -4.93
C GLY A 216 -4.14 23.45 -4.06
N ASP A 217 -5.18 24.24 -3.81
CA ASP A 217 -5.07 25.52 -3.08
C ASP A 217 -4.62 25.36 -1.62
N VAL A 218 -4.85 24.18 -1.04
CA VAL A 218 -4.44 23.84 0.32
C VAL A 218 -3.45 22.68 0.27
N ILE A 219 -2.26 22.91 0.81
CA ILE A 219 -1.29 21.85 1.12
C ILE A 219 -1.35 21.60 2.62
N LEU A 220 -1.92 20.46 3.00
CA LEU A 220 -2.03 20.07 4.41
C LEU A 220 -0.62 19.82 4.98
N GLN A 221 -0.33 20.46 6.11
CA GLN A 221 0.96 20.31 6.79
C GLN A 221 0.81 19.59 8.14
N GLN A 222 1.92 19.10 8.67
CA GLN A 222 2.01 18.45 9.98
C GLN A 222 1.35 19.29 11.09
N GLN A 223 1.58 20.61 11.09
CA GLN A 223 1.09 21.49 12.14
C GLN A 223 -0.42 21.65 12.07
N ASP A 224 -1.03 21.56 10.88
CA ASP A 224 -2.49 21.60 10.73
C ASP A 224 -3.14 20.39 11.42
N ILE A 225 -2.55 19.19 11.25
CA ILE A 225 -3.03 17.96 11.89
C ILE A 225 -2.84 18.03 13.41
N GLN A 226 -1.63 18.37 13.87
CA GLN A 226 -1.29 18.37 15.30
C GLN A 226 -2.06 19.43 16.09
N LYS A 227 -2.29 20.61 15.50
CA LYS A 227 -3.07 21.69 16.10
C LYS A 227 -4.58 21.52 15.89
N LYS A 228 -5.01 20.47 15.18
CA LYS A 228 -6.40 20.22 14.82
C LYS A 228 -7.04 21.45 14.17
N ARG A 229 -6.34 22.03 13.21
CA ARG A 229 -6.83 23.21 12.50
C ARG A 229 -8.19 22.91 11.88
N GLU A 230 -9.17 23.75 12.18
CA GLU A 230 -10.46 23.69 11.55
C GLU A 230 -10.39 24.35 10.17
N PHE A 231 -10.95 23.67 9.16
CA PHE A 231 -11.13 24.23 7.83
C PHE A 231 -12.63 24.55 7.65
N PRO A 232 -13.01 25.78 7.23
CA PRO A 232 -14.41 26.19 7.15
C PRO A 232 -15.28 25.31 6.26
N ASP A 233 -14.68 24.66 5.27
CA ASP A 233 -15.27 23.78 4.28
C ASP A 233 -14.95 22.29 4.52
N ALA A 234 -14.47 21.93 5.72
CA ALA A 234 -14.20 20.53 6.07
C ALA A 234 -15.48 19.68 6.03
N PHE A 235 -15.47 18.62 5.22
CA PHE A 235 -16.58 17.66 5.13
C PHE A 235 -16.17 16.21 5.45
N VAL A 236 -14.89 15.94 5.70
CA VAL A 236 -14.36 14.65 6.16
C VAL A 236 -13.47 14.87 7.38
N THR A 237 -13.76 14.18 8.48
CA THR A 237 -12.93 14.20 9.69
C THR A 237 -11.97 13.02 9.70
N THR A 238 -10.67 13.29 9.88
CA THR A 238 -9.68 12.25 10.16
C THR A 238 -9.57 12.09 11.69
N THR A 239 -9.43 10.85 12.16
CA THR A 239 -9.30 10.54 13.60
C THR A 239 -7.94 9.93 13.95
N TRP A 240 -7.02 9.90 13.01
CA TRP A 240 -5.71 9.27 13.14
C TRP A 240 -4.64 10.34 13.36
N THR A 241 -3.63 9.98 14.16
CA THR A 241 -2.38 10.74 14.29
C THR A 241 -1.53 10.58 13.03
N ILE A 242 -0.41 11.30 12.95
CA ILE A 242 0.53 11.12 11.86
C ILE A 242 1.26 9.78 12.05
N ASP A 243 1.25 8.94 11.02
CA ASP A 243 1.87 7.62 10.99
C ASP A 243 2.85 7.54 9.81
N LEU A 244 4.13 7.84 10.07
CA LEU A 244 5.18 7.82 9.06
C LEU A 244 6.07 6.59 9.22
N HIS A 245 6.29 5.90 8.11
CA HIS A 245 7.08 4.67 8.07
C HIS A 245 8.46 4.90 7.45
N TYR A 246 9.48 4.30 8.06
CA TYR A 246 10.88 4.40 7.65
C TYR A 246 11.51 3.00 7.58
N PRO A 247 12.59 2.80 6.80
CA PRO A 247 13.27 1.51 6.77
C PRO A 247 13.76 1.13 8.16
N ASP A 248 13.51 -0.12 8.58
CA ASP A 248 14.02 -0.61 9.87
C ASP A 248 15.55 -0.69 9.80
N PRO A 249 16.31 0.05 10.65
CA PRO A 249 17.76 0.01 10.63
C PRO A 249 18.35 -1.39 10.84
N LYS A 250 17.65 -2.28 11.57
CA LYS A 250 18.07 -3.68 11.71
C LYS A 250 17.94 -4.42 10.39
N ASN A 251 16.87 -4.18 9.62
CA ASN A 251 16.68 -4.80 8.32
C ASN A 251 17.68 -4.25 7.30
N THR A 252 17.91 -2.93 7.27
CA THR A 252 18.94 -2.28 6.43
C THR A 252 20.33 -2.89 6.62
N ARG A 253 20.72 -3.25 7.86
CA ARG A 253 22.04 -3.88 8.11
C ARG A 253 22.23 -5.20 7.37
N PHE A 254 21.17 -5.96 7.12
CA PHE A 254 21.23 -7.26 6.45
C PHE A 254 20.81 -7.20 4.97
N PHE A 255 19.97 -6.23 4.61
CA PHE A 255 19.39 -6.09 3.27
C PHE A 255 19.47 -4.63 2.78
N PRO A 256 20.67 -4.03 2.67
CA PRO A 256 20.82 -2.63 2.31
C PRO A 256 20.27 -2.37 0.90
N GLY A 257 19.30 -1.45 0.77
CA GLY A 257 18.64 -1.12 -0.51
C GLY A 257 17.59 -2.13 -0.98
N GLU A 258 17.40 -3.22 -0.24
CA GLU A 258 16.39 -4.24 -0.45
C GLU A 258 15.54 -4.42 0.83
N GLU A 259 15.34 -3.33 1.58
CA GLU A 259 14.57 -3.36 2.81
C GLU A 259 13.12 -3.79 2.55
N PHE A 260 12.60 -4.63 3.43
CA PHE A 260 11.23 -5.15 3.42
C PHE A 260 10.56 -5.06 4.80
N ARG A 261 11.21 -4.34 5.73
CA ARG A 261 10.70 -4.06 7.09
C ARG A 261 10.78 -2.58 7.37
N SER A 262 9.74 -2.05 8.01
CA SER A 262 9.67 -0.66 8.43
C SER A 262 9.46 -0.49 9.94
N ILE A 263 9.80 0.71 10.42
CA ILE A 263 9.43 1.22 11.74
C ILE A 263 8.47 2.40 11.55
N ALA A 264 7.54 2.57 12.48
CA ALA A 264 6.62 3.70 12.48
C ALA A 264 7.06 4.77 13.49
N LYS A 265 6.86 6.04 13.11
CA LYS A 265 7.01 7.19 14.00
C LYS A 265 5.67 7.88 14.10
N PHE A 266 5.11 7.87 15.31
CA PHE A 266 3.82 8.48 15.62
C PHE A 266 4.00 9.85 16.25
N THR A 267 3.17 10.82 15.84
CA THR A 267 3.07 12.13 16.49
C THR A 267 1.65 12.66 16.46
#